data_AF-A0A2J8X2S0-F1
#
_entry.id   AF-A0A2J8X2S0-F1
#
_cell.length_a   1.000
_cell.length_b   1.000
_cell.length_c   1.000
_cell.angle_alpha   90.00
_cell.angle_beta   90.00
_cell.angle_gamma   90.00
#
_symmetry.space_group_name_H-M   'P 1'
#
loop_
_entity.id
_entity.type
_entity.pdbx_description
1 polymer ?
#
loop_
_entity_poly.entity_id
_entity_poly.type
_entity_poly.pdbx_seq_one_letter_code
_entity_poly.pdbx_strand_id
1 'polypeptide(L)'
;MSRSRHLGKIRKRLEDVKSQWVRPARADFSDNESARLATDALLDGGSEAYWRVLSQEGEVDFLSSVEAQYIQAQAREPPCPPDTLGGAEAGPKGLDSSSLQSGTYFPVASEGSEPALLHSWASAEKPYLKEKSSATVYFQTDKHNNIRDLVRRCITRTSQVLVILMDVFTDVEIFCDILEAANKRGVFVCVLLDQGGVKLFQEMCDKIQISDSHLKNISIRSVEGEVYCAKSGRKFAGQIREKFIISDWRFVLSGSYSFTWLCGHVHRNILSKFTGQAVELFDEEFRHLYASSKPVMGLKSPRLVAPVPPGAALANGRLSSSSGSASDRTSSNPFSGRSGGSHPPPKSKQNKTKTKKQRFGS
;
A
#
# COMPACT_ATOMS: atom_id res chain seq x y z
N MET A 1 -0.50 -32.93 -43.96
CA MET A 1 -0.97 -31.52 -43.90
C MET A 1 -0.51 -30.94 -42.57
N SER A 2 0.44 -30.01 -42.58
CA SER A 2 0.94 -29.37 -41.35
C SER A 2 -0.13 -28.39 -40.86
N ARG A 3 -0.84 -28.71 -39.78
CA ARG A 3 -1.70 -27.72 -39.11
C ARG A 3 -0.76 -26.61 -38.62
N SER A 4 -0.97 -25.39 -39.10
CA SER A 4 -0.42 -24.18 -38.51
C SER A 4 -0.57 -24.31 -36.99
N ARG A 5 0.55 -24.36 -36.25
CA ARG A 5 0.50 -24.45 -34.79
C ARG A 5 -0.16 -23.16 -34.31
N HIS A 6 -1.21 -23.29 -33.52
CA HIS A 6 -1.76 -22.16 -32.80
C HIS A 6 -0.64 -21.53 -31.96
N LEU A 7 -0.45 -20.22 -32.07
CA LEU A 7 0.59 -19.47 -31.38
C LEU A 7 -0.08 -18.51 -30.42
N GLY A 8 0.26 -18.64 -29.14
CA GLY A 8 -0.18 -17.73 -28.09
C GLY A 8 0.29 -16.30 -28.36
N LYS A 9 -0.42 -15.35 -27.77
CA LYS A 9 -0.22 -13.92 -28.03
C LYS A 9 1.18 -13.45 -27.61
N ILE A 10 1.68 -13.90 -26.46
CA ILE A 10 3.01 -13.54 -25.97
C ILE A 10 4.08 -14.21 -26.82
N ARG A 11 3.92 -15.50 -27.15
CA ARG A 11 4.84 -16.23 -28.03
C ARG A 11 4.98 -15.55 -29.38
N LYS A 12 3.87 -15.20 -30.02
CA LYS A 12 3.86 -14.49 -31.31
C LYS A 12 4.64 -13.17 -31.22
N ARG A 13 4.34 -12.36 -30.20
CA ARG A 13 5.06 -11.10 -29.97
C ARG A 13 6.56 -11.33 -29.76
N LEU A 14 6.94 -12.40 -29.04
CA LEU A 14 8.34 -12.74 -28.80
C LEU A 14 9.07 -13.16 -30.09
N GLU A 15 8.40 -13.92 -30.96
CA GLU A 15 8.94 -14.30 -32.28
C GLU A 15 9.10 -13.09 -33.21
N ASP A 16 8.13 -12.18 -33.20
CA ASP A 16 8.18 -10.92 -33.95
C ASP A 16 9.36 -10.05 -33.49
N VAL A 17 9.56 -9.90 -32.17
CA VAL A 17 10.67 -9.11 -31.59
C VAL A 17 12.05 -9.73 -31.87
N LYS A 18 12.13 -11.06 -31.93
CA LYS A 18 13.39 -11.76 -32.29
C LYS A 18 13.74 -11.60 -33.77
N SER A 19 12.77 -11.28 -34.60
CA SER A 19 12.93 -11.14 -36.04
C SER A 19 13.38 -9.74 -36.42
N GLN A 20 14.64 -9.59 -36.87
CA GLN A 20 15.23 -8.30 -37.27
C GLN A 20 14.49 -7.60 -38.42
N TRP A 21 13.68 -8.35 -39.17
CA TRP A 21 12.99 -7.91 -40.39
C TRP A 21 11.52 -7.51 -40.15
N VAL A 22 11.01 -7.69 -38.93
CA VAL A 22 9.62 -7.36 -38.58
C VAL A 22 9.58 -5.94 -38.02
N ARG A 23 8.72 -5.09 -38.60
CA ARG A 23 8.51 -3.75 -38.06
C ARG A 23 7.84 -3.83 -36.69
N PRO A 24 8.24 -3.01 -35.71
CA PRO A 24 7.58 -2.98 -34.41
C PRO A 24 6.07 -2.74 -34.57
N ALA A 25 5.25 -3.68 -34.10
CA ALA A 25 3.81 -3.49 -34.02
C ALA A 25 3.47 -2.42 -32.96
N ARG A 26 2.31 -1.78 -33.11
CA ARG A 26 1.75 -0.95 -32.02
C ARG A 26 1.56 -1.82 -30.79
N ALA A 27 1.74 -1.22 -29.61
CA ALA A 27 1.48 -1.90 -28.35
C ALA A 27 0.00 -2.32 -28.31
N ASP A 28 -0.22 -3.62 -28.16
CA ASP A 28 -1.53 -4.22 -27.98
C ASP A 28 -1.81 -4.38 -26.48
N PHE A 29 -2.81 -3.64 -25.99
CA PHE A 29 -3.25 -3.64 -24.59
C PHE A 29 -4.52 -4.47 -24.36
N SER A 30 -4.99 -5.21 -25.37
CA SER A 30 -6.14 -6.11 -25.21
C SER A 30 -5.80 -7.34 -24.35
N ASP A 31 -6.84 -7.99 -23.85
CA ASP A 31 -6.71 -9.17 -23.01
C ASP A 31 -5.97 -10.33 -23.70
N ASN A 32 -5.36 -11.20 -22.89
CA ASN A 32 -4.72 -12.43 -23.37
C ASN A 32 -5.49 -13.65 -22.87
N GLU A 33 -6.34 -14.19 -23.73
CA GLU A 33 -7.17 -15.37 -23.40
C GLU A 33 -6.32 -16.61 -23.10
N SER A 34 -5.21 -16.83 -23.81
CA SER A 34 -4.32 -17.97 -23.55
C SER A 34 -3.64 -17.87 -22.17
N ALA A 35 -3.26 -16.66 -21.75
CA ALA A 35 -2.76 -16.43 -20.40
C ALA A 35 -3.85 -16.64 -19.34
N ARG A 36 -5.08 -16.17 -19.61
CA ARG A 36 -6.23 -16.39 -18.72
C ARG A 36 -6.52 -17.87 -18.53
N LEU A 37 -6.57 -18.65 -19.61
CA LEU A 37 -6.80 -20.11 -19.56
C LEU A 37 -5.68 -20.85 -18.82
N ALA A 38 -4.43 -20.45 -19.02
CA ALA A 38 -3.31 -21.06 -18.29
C ALA A 38 -3.42 -20.75 -16.78
N THR A 39 -3.71 -19.50 -16.40
CA THR A 39 -3.91 -19.12 -14.98
C THR A 39 -5.10 -19.84 -14.34
N ASP A 40 -6.23 -19.99 -15.05
CA ASP A 40 -7.36 -20.83 -14.60
C ASP A 40 -6.89 -22.26 -14.30
N ALA A 41 -6.17 -22.87 -15.25
CA ALA A 41 -5.67 -24.23 -15.10
C ALA A 41 -4.67 -24.37 -13.94
N LEU A 42 -3.83 -23.36 -13.70
CA LEU A 42 -2.94 -23.32 -12.55
C LEU A 42 -3.72 -23.33 -11.23
N LEU A 43 -4.78 -22.52 -11.14
CA LEU A 43 -5.61 -22.41 -9.94
C LEU A 43 -6.43 -23.68 -9.68
N ASP A 44 -6.86 -24.36 -10.74
CA ASP A 44 -7.71 -25.54 -10.67
C ASP A 44 -6.93 -26.84 -10.48
N GLY A 45 -5.86 -27.03 -11.25
CA GLY A 45 -5.13 -28.30 -11.35
C GLY A 45 -3.63 -28.20 -11.09
N GLY A 46 -3.15 -27.06 -10.59
CA GLY A 46 -1.74 -26.86 -10.25
C GLY A 46 -0.82 -26.78 -11.46
N SER A 47 0.48 -26.93 -11.20
CA SER A 47 1.53 -26.67 -12.21
C SER A 47 1.42 -27.56 -13.44
N GLU A 48 1.08 -28.85 -13.30
CA GLU A 48 0.95 -29.73 -14.46
C GLU A 48 -0.17 -29.30 -15.41
N ALA A 49 -1.30 -28.85 -14.86
CA ALA A 49 -2.41 -28.35 -15.66
C ALA A 49 -2.04 -27.04 -16.38
N TYR A 50 -1.30 -26.15 -15.70
CA TYR A 50 -0.72 -24.94 -16.31
C TYR A 50 0.13 -25.26 -17.54
N TRP A 51 1.11 -26.16 -17.39
CA TRP A 51 2.01 -26.55 -18.49
C TRP A 51 1.29 -27.20 -19.68
N ARG A 52 0.26 -27.99 -19.38
CA ARG A 52 -0.57 -28.62 -20.40
C ARG A 52 -1.30 -27.58 -21.24
N VAL A 53 -1.93 -26.58 -20.60
CA VAL A 53 -2.64 -25.51 -21.29
C VAL A 53 -1.69 -24.62 -22.08
N LEU A 54 -0.53 -24.25 -21.54
CA LEU A 54 0.49 -23.51 -22.30
C LEU A 54 0.89 -24.23 -23.60
N SER A 55 1.07 -25.55 -23.52
CA SER A 55 1.43 -26.38 -24.67
C SER A 55 0.30 -26.45 -25.71
N GLN A 56 -0.96 -26.52 -25.25
CA GLN A 56 -2.15 -26.57 -26.10
C GLN A 56 -2.41 -25.23 -26.80
N GLU A 57 -2.31 -24.13 -26.05
CA GLU A 57 -2.51 -22.76 -26.54
C GLU A 57 -1.27 -22.22 -27.28
N GLY A 58 -0.17 -22.97 -27.31
CA GLY A 58 1.08 -22.55 -27.93
C GLY A 58 1.65 -21.28 -27.30
N GLU A 59 1.45 -21.06 -26.01
CA GLU A 59 1.90 -19.87 -25.29
C GLU A 59 3.27 -20.11 -24.63
N VAL A 60 3.93 -19.05 -24.17
CA VAL A 60 5.15 -19.14 -23.36
C VAL A 60 4.82 -19.23 -21.87
N ASP A 61 5.74 -19.79 -21.10
CA ASP A 61 5.70 -19.62 -19.64
C ASP A 61 5.91 -18.15 -19.30
N PHE A 62 4.92 -17.57 -18.63
CA PHE A 62 4.88 -16.14 -18.32
C PHE A 62 4.78 -15.85 -16.83
N LEU A 63 4.46 -16.85 -16.00
CA LEU A 63 4.40 -16.68 -14.56
C LEU A 63 5.76 -17.01 -13.95
N SER A 64 6.28 -16.12 -13.12
CA SER A 64 7.45 -16.45 -12.32
C SER A 64 7.10 -17.57 -11.32
N SER A 65 8.12 -18.28 -10.84
CA SER A 65 7.94 -19.31 -9.82
C SER A 65 7.30 -18.76 -8.53
N VAL A 66 7.60 -17.52 -8.17
CA VAL A 66 7.03 -16.83 -7.00
C VAL A 66 5.54 -16.56 -7.20
N GLU A 67 5.14 -16.08 -8.38
CA GLU A 67 3.72 -15.84 -8.69
C GLU A 67 2.94 -17.15 -8.74
N ALA A 68 3.49 -18.19 -9.38
CA ALA A 68 2.83 -19.48 -9.46
C ALA A 68 2.61 -20.11 -8.07
N GLN A 69 3.63 -20.03 -7.20
CA GLN A 69 3.53 -20.49 -5.82
C GLN A 69 2.52 -19.66 -5.00
N TYR A 70 2.51 -18.33 -5.19
CA TYR A 70 1.55 -17.46 -4.52
C TYR A 70 0.11 -17.81 -4.89
N ILE A 71 -0.18 -17.95 -6.18
CA ILE A 71 -1.52 -18.29 -6.70
C ILE A 71 -1.99 -19.62 -6.10
N GLN A 72 -1.14 -20.63 -6.09
CA GLN A 72 -1.47 -21.94 -5.51
C GLN A 72 -1.68 -21.86 -4.00
N ALA A 73 -0.83 -21.13 -3.28
CA ALA A 73 -0.92 -21.00 -1.83
C ALA A 73 -2.14 -20.21 -1.36
N GLN A 74 -2.64 -19.26 -2.18
CA GLN A 74 -3.79 -18.42 -1.88
C GLN A 74 -5.11 -18.91 -2.49
N ALA A 75 -5.09 -20.08 -3.14
CA ALA A 75 -6.28 -20.66 -3.74
C ALA A 75 -7.34 -20.98 -2.66
N ARG A 76 -8.51 -20.35 -2.79
CA ARG A 76 -9.70 -20.60 -1.99
C ARG A 76 -10.71 -21.37 -2.81
N GLU A 77 -11.28 -22.42 -2.22
CA GLU A 77 -12.31 -23.22 -2.85
C GLU A 77 -13.64 -22.46 -2.97
N PRO A 78 -14.45 -22.73 -4.00
CA PRO A 78 -15.80 -22.19 -4.07
C PRO A 78 -16.58 -22.63 -2.82
N PRO A 79 -17.38 -21.75 -2.20
CA PRO A 79 -18.24 -22.15 -1.09
C PRO A 79 -19.12 -23.32 -1.53
N CYS A 80 -19.02 -24.47 -0.86
CA CYS A 80 -19.99 -25.54 -1.05
C CYS A 80 -21.38 -24.98 -0.73
N PRO A 81 -22.39 -25.17 -1.60
CA PRO A 81 -23.77 -24.92 -1.18
C PRO A 81 -24.05 -25.82 0.04
N PRO A 82 -24.76 -25.32 1.07
CA PRO A 82 -25.12 -26.15 2.19
C PRO A 82 -25.92 -27.35 1.67
N ASP A 83 -25.38 -28.56 1.88
CA ASP A 83 -26.07 -29.80 1.58
C ASP A 83 -27.42 -29.77 2.30
N THR A 84 -28.50 -29.79 1.52
CA THR A 84 -29.85 -30.03 2.04
C THR A 84 -29.93 -31.52 2.39
N LEU A 85 -29.25 -31.93 3.46
CA LEU A 85 -29.49 -33.22 4.10
C LEU A 85 -30.69 -33.07 5.03
N GLY A 86 -31.87 -33.49 4.55
CA GLY A 86 -33.03 -33.67 5.40
C GLY A 86 -34.34 -33.90 4.63
N GLY A 87 -34.65 -35.16 4.36
CA GLY A 87 -36.02 -35.59 4.04
C GLY A 87 -36.16 -36.31 2.70
N ALA A 88 -35.90 -37.62 2.71
CA ALA A 88 -36.43 -38.52 1.71
C ALA A 88 -37.96 -38.58 1.87
N GLU A 89 -38.71 -38.23 0.83
CA GLU A 89 -40.03 -38.77 0.53
C GLU A 89 -40.21 -38.74 -0.99
N ALA A 90 -40.68 -39.86 -1.54
CA ALA A 90 -40.72 -40.16 -2.96
C ALA A 90 -41.92 -39.52 -3.67
N GLY A 91 -41.75 -39.10 -4.92
CA GLY A 91 -42.83 -38.75 -5.85
C GLY A 91 -42.31 -38.52 -7.29
N PRO A 92 -43.02 -38.97 -8.35
CA PRO A 92 -42.36 -39.36 -9.60
C PRO A 92 -42.39 -38.33 -10.74
N LYS A 93 -41.33 -38.40 -11.56
CA LYS A 93 -41.19 -38.03 -12.99
C LYS A 93 -41.91 -36.78 -13.52
N GLY A 94 -41.10 -35.79 -13.91
CA GLY A 94 -41.33 -34.93 -15.06
C GLY A 94 -40.01 -34.65 -15.75
N LEU A 95 -39.83 -35.17 -16.97
CA LEU A 95 -38.81 -34.65 -17.89
C LEU A 95 -39.12 -33.17 -18.12
N ASP A 96 -38.10 -32.32 -18.14
CA ASP A 96 -37.98 -31.30 -19.18
C ASP A 96 -36.54 -30.80 -19.26
N SER A 97 -35.90 -31.17 -20.37
CA SER A 97 -34.72 -30.51 -20.89
C SER A 97 -35.02 -29.04 -21.13
N SER A 98 -34.33 -28.14 -20.42
CA SER A 98 -34.11 -26.80 -20.95
C SER A 98 -32.73 -26.30 -20.54
N SER A 99 -31.79 -26.51 -21.46
CA SER A 99 -30.61 -25.67 -21.63
C SER A 99 -31.07 -24.21 -21.78
N LEU A 100 -31.01 -23.44 -20.69
CA LEU A 100 -31.09 -21.98 -20.76
C LEU A 100 -29.70 -21.39 -20.61
N GLN A 101 -29.18 -21.05 -21.78
CA GLN A 101 -28.01 -20.26 -22.06
C GLN A 101 -28.33 -18.77 -21.78
N SER A 102 -27.40 -18.07 -21.12
CA SER A 102 -27.37 -16.61 -20.90
C SER A 102 -28.40 -16.06 -19.89
N GLY A 103 -28.11 -15.09 -19.04
CA GLY A 103 -26.97 -14.19 -18.91
C GLY A 103 -27.22 -13.26 -17.72
N THR A 104 -26.18 -12.56 -17.28
CA THR A 104 -26.18 -11.55 -16.21
C THR A 104 -26.53 -12.06 -14.82
N TYR A 105 -25.52 -12.59 -14.13
CA TYR A 105 -25.50 -12.58 -12.67
C TYR A 105 -25.30 -11.13 -12.21
N PHE A 106 -26.35 -10.51 -11.68
CA PHE A 106 -26.22 -9.31 -10.86
C PHE A 106 -25.85 -9.78 -9.45
N PRO A 107 -24.66 -9.47 -8.92
CA PRO A 107 -24.43 -9.66 -7.51
C PRO A 107 -25.45 -8.80 -6.79
N VAL A 108 -26.27 -9.42 -5.94
CA VAL A 108 -27.06 -8.67 -4.96
C VAL A 108 -26.06 -7.78 -4.25
N ALA A 109 -26.19 -6.46 -4.43
CA ALA A 109 -25.40 -5.49 -3.71
C ALA A 109 -25.60 -5.83 -2.23
N SER A 110 -24.57 -6.42 -1.62
CA SER A 110 -24.54 -6.57 -0.19
C SER A 110 -24.46 -5.15 0.32
N GLU A 111 -25.61 -4.56 0.63
CA GLU A 111 -25.72 -3.28 1.33
C GLU A 111 -25.13 -3.47 2.73
N GLY A 112 -23.81 -3.58 2.80
CA GLY A 112 -23.06 -3.44 4.02
C GLY A 112 -23.23 -2.00 4.44
N SER A 113 -23.87 -1.79 5.59
CA SER A 113 -23.94 -0.49 6.24
C SER A 113 -22.55 0.15 6.22
N GLU A 114 -22.43 1.33 5.60
CA GLU A 114 -21.19 2.06 5.52
C GLU A 114 -20.60 2.16 6.94
N PRO A 115 -19.36 1.71 7.18
CA PRO A 115 -18.79 1.75 8.51
C PRO A 115 -18.93 3.17 9.06
N ALA A 116 -19.49 3.33 10.28
CA ALA A 116 -19.78 4.62 10.94
C ALA A 116 -18.59 5.61 11.03
N LEU A 117 -17.44 5.19 10.55
CA LEU A 117 -16.09 5.73 10.61
C LEU A 117 -15.79 6.56 9.38
N LEU A 118 -16.24 6.10 8.20
CA LEU A 118 -16.21 6.88 6.97
C LEU A 118 -16.98 8.20 7.16
N HIS A 119 -18.12 8.16 7.85
CA HIS A 119 -18.89 9.36 8.16
C HIS A 119 -18.12 10.36 9.06
N SER A 120 -17.36 9.86 10.05
CA SER A 120 -16.58 10.73 10.96
C SER A 120 -15.37 11.40 10.28
N TRP A 121 -14.74 10.75 9.30
CA TRP A 121 -13.63 11.32 8.54
C TRP A 121 -14.08 12.18 7.37
N ALA A 122 -15.23 11.87 6.77
CA ALA A 122 -15.84 12.70 5.73
C ALA A 122 -16.17 14.11 6.25
N SER A 123 -16.52 14.23 7.54
CA SER A 123 -16.83 15.50 8.20
C SER A 123 -15.62 16.20 8.84
N ALA A 124 -14.43 15.58 8.83
CA ALA A 124 -13.23 16.19 9.40
C ALA A 124 -12.78 17.40 8.55
N GLU A 125 -12.21 18.42 9.19
CA GLU A 125 -11.54 19.49 8.43
C GLU A 125 -10.36 18.88 7.66
N LYS A 126 -10.29 19.22 6.36
CA LYS A 126 -9.25 18.73 5.43
C LYS A 126 -8.35 19.89 5.00
N PRO A 127 -7.27 20.20 5.76
CA PRO A 127 -6.37 21.30 5.46
C PRO A 127 -5.80 21.25 4.04
N TYR A 128 -5.55 20.05 3.51
CA TYR A 128 -4.98 19.84 2.19
C TYR A 128 -5.78 20.50 1.05
N LEU A 129 -7.10 20.70 1.20
CA LEU A 129 -7.95 21.34 0.19
C LEU A 129 -7.61 22.83 -0.03
N LYS A 130 -7.01 23.48 0.98
CA LYS A 130 -6.66 24.90 0.96
C LYS A 130 -5.16 25.14 0.67
N GLU A 131 -4.33 24.11 0.79
CA GLU A 131 -2.87 24.19 0.63
C GLU A 131 -2.43 23.96 -0.83
N LYS A 132 -1.33 24.59 -1.23
CA LYS A 132 -0.75 24.40 -2.57
C LYS A 132 -0.18 22.99 -2.71
N SER A 133 -0.50 22.33 -3.82
CA SER A 133 0.03 21.02 -4.15
C SER A 133 1.54 21.05 -4.34
N SER A 134 2.25 20.13 -3.69
CA SER A 134 3.69 19.91 -3.90
C SER A 134 4.02 18.43 -3.79
N ALA A 135 5.07 18.02 -4.51
CA ALA A 135 5.64 16.68 -4.44
C ALA A 135 7.15 16.79 -4.23
N THR A 136 7.69 16.01 -3.29
CA THR A 136 9.13 15.96 -3.01
C THR A 136 9.57 14.51 -2.87
N VAL A 137 10.63 14.13 -3.58
CA VAL A 137 11.17 12.76 -3.55
C VAL A 137 12.44 12.72 -2.72
N TYR A 138 12.57 11.66 -1.92
CA TYR A 138 13.69 11.38 -1.06
C TYR A 138 14.30 10.03 -1.44
N PHE A 139 15.61 10.04 -1.66
CA PHE A 139 16.41 8.84 -1.87
C PHE A 139 17.25 8.56 -0.63
N GLN A 140 17.49 7.28 -0.36
CA GLN A 140 18.35 6.86 0.75
C GLN A 140 19.80 7.33 0.54
N THR A 141 20.38 7.94 1.57
CA THR A 141 21.78 8.39 1.58
C THR A 141 22.68 7.32 2.19
N ASP A 142 23.96 7.27 1.79
CA ASP A 142 24.88 6.20 2.22
C ASP A 142 25.35 6.32 3.68
N LYS A 143 25.14 7.47 4.33
CA LYS A 143 25.67 7.75 5.67
C LYS A 143 24.63 7.71 6.79
N HIS A 144 23.34 7.82 6.46
CA HIS A 144 22.23 7.82 7.43
C HIS A 144 20.99 7.18 6.81
N ASN A 145 20.22 6.43 7.61
CA ASN A 145 18.90 5.96 7.17
C ASN A 145 17.85 7.09 7.25
N ASN A 146 18.04 8.09 6.38
CA ASN A 146 17.17 9.25 6.29
C ASN A 146 15.71 8.87 5.96
N ILE A 147 15.47 7.75 5.27
CA ILE A 147 14.11 7.28 4.96
C ILE A 147 13.38 6.83 6.22
N ARG A 148 14.03 6.00 7.05
CA ARG A 148 13.49 5.59 8.37
C ARG A 148 13.22 6.81 9.24
N ASP A 149 14.15 7.77 9.28
CA ASP A 149 13.99 8.98 10.08
C ASP A 149 12.79 9.83 9.63
N LEU A 150 12.54 9.94 8.32
CA LEU A 150 11.38 10.66 7.78
C LEU A 150 10.06 9.99 8.16
N VAL A 151 9.99 8.66 8.10
CA VAL A 151 8.82 7.88 8.51
C VAL A 151 8.54 8.06 10.01
N ARG A 152 9.55 7.85 10.87
CA ARG A 152 9.42 8.04 12.32
C ARG A 152 9.06 9.47 12.69
N ARG A 153 9.70 10.45 12.04
CA ARG A 153 9.39 11.87 12.23
C ARG A 153 7.97 12.22 11.81
N CYS A 154 7.41 11.56 10.79
CA CYS A 154 6.01 11.73 10.41
C CYS A 154 5.10 11.32 11.58
N ILE A 155 5.23 10.08 12.04
CA ILE A 155 4.39 9.48 13.10
C ILE A 155 4.51 10.25 14.42
N THR A 156 5.73 10.63 14.80
CA THR A 156 5.99 11.36 16.05
C THR A 156 5.49 12.80 16.03
N ARG A 157 5.27 13.41 14.86
CA ARG A 157 4.78 14.79 14.71
C ARG A 157 3.30 14.91 14.36
N THR A 158 2.61 13.81 14.10
CA THR A 158 1.16 13.81 13.86
C THR A 158 0.41 14.34 15.08
N SER A 159 -0.61 15.17 14.89
CA SER A 159 -1.28 15.87 15.99
C SER A 159 -2.65 15.29 16.34
N GLN A 160 -3.43 14.88 15.34
CA GLN A 160 -4.83 14.53 15.48
C GLN A 160 -5.15 13.16 14.90
N VAL A 161 -4.72 12.88 13.66
CA VAL A 161 -5.11 11.66 12.95
C VAL A 161 -3.97 11.12 12.09
N LEU A 162 -3.79 9.80 12.15
CA LEU A 162 -2.79 9.06 11.40
C LEU A 162 -3.46 7.91 10.65
N VAL A 163 -3.41 7.95 9.33
CA VAL A 163 -3.87 6.86 8.46
C VAL A 163 -2.66 6.19 7.84
N ILE A 164 -2.63 4.86 7.85
CA ILE A 164 -1.53 4.05 7.32
C ILE A 164 -2.10 2.93 6.46
N LEU A 165 -1.60 2.82 5.23
CA LEU A 165 -1.72 1.63 4.38
C LEU A 165 -0.37 0.93 4.33
N MET A 166 -0.32 -0.36 4.65
CA MET A 166 0.93 -1.11 4.77
C MET A 166 0.79 -2.55 4.27
N ASP A 167 1.85 -3.09 3.69
CA ASP A 167 1.94 -4.49 3.27
C ASP A 167 2.41 -5.41 4.42
N VAL A 168 3.53 -5.07 5.06
CA VAL A 168 4.12 -5.85 6.16
C VAL A 168 4.45 -4.93 7.33
N PHE A 169 4.00 -5.32 8.52
CA PHE A 169 4.25 -4.59 9.76
C PHE A 169 4.80 -5.53 10.84
N THR A 170 6.12 -5.47 11.05
CA THR A 170 6.86 -6.24 12.06
C THR A 170 7.94 -5.45 12.81
N ASP A 171 8.15 -4.16 12.50
CA ASP A 171 9.08 -3.28 13.23
C ASP A 171 8.43 -2.74 14.52
N VAL A 172 8.89 -3.29 15.66
CA VAL A 172 8.45 -2.91 17.00
C VAL A 172 8.71 -1.43 17.29
N GLU A 173 9.79 -0.83 16.77
CA GLU A 173 10.10 0.57 17.07
C GLU A 173 9.10 1.52 16.41
N ILE A 174 8.65 1.22 15.19
CA ILE A 174 7.59 1.97 14.52
C ILE A 174 6.26 1.80 15.26
N PHE A 175 5.98 0.58 15.76
CA PHE A 175 4.77 0.34 16.55
C PHE A 175 4.79 1.12 17.88
N CYS A 176 5.95 1.25 18.53
CA CYS A 176 6.12 2.11 19.70
C CYS A 176 5.82 3.59 19.40
N ASP A 177 6.30 4.13 18.27
CA ASP A 177 6.00 5.51 17.87
C ASP A 177 4.49 5.73 17.68
N ILE A 178 3.78 4.72 17.15
CA ILE A 178 2.33 4.72 16.98
C ILE A 178 1.61 4.66 18.35
N LEU A 179 2.04 3.78 19.24
CA LEU A 179 1.49 3.69 20.59
C LEU A 179 1.68 5.01 21.36
N GLU A 180 2.83 5.67 21.20
CA GLU A 180 3.08 6.99 21.77
C GLU A 180 2.14 8.05 21.18
N ALA A 181 1.91 8.03 19.87
CA ALA A 181 0.92 8.90 19.22
C ALA A 181 -0.48 8.71 19.82
N ALA A 182 -0.92 7.47 19.89
CA ALA A 182 -2.27 7.13 20.30
C ALA A 182 -2.52 7.38 21.79
N ASN A 183 -1.63 6.90 22.65
CA ASN A 183 -1.86 6.81 24.09
C ASN A 183 -1.31 8.00 24.86
N LYS A 184 -0.26 8.68 24.38
CA LYS A 184 0.28 9.88 25.05
C LYS A 184 -0.22 11.19 24.45
N ARG A 185 -0.50 11.21 23.15
CA ARG A 185 -0.90 12.44 22.41
C ARG A 185 -2.38 12.44 22.00
N GLY A 186 -3.09 11.32 22.16
CA GLY A 186 -4.51 11.23 21.79
C GLY A 186 -4.74 11.21 20.28
N VAL A 187 -3.72 10.86 19.48
CA VAL A 187 -3.85 10.74 18.02
C VAL A 187 -4.73 9.55 17.69
N PHE A 188 -5.72 9.75 16.82
CA PHE A 188 -6.51 8.64 16.28
C PHE A 188 -5.72 7.95 15.17
N VAL A 189 -5.48 6.63 15.28
CA VAL A 189 -4.69 5.87 14.31
C VAL A 189 -5.53 4.81 13.61
N CYS A 190 -5.53 4.80 12.28
CA CYS A 190 -6.08 3.72 11.47
C CYS A 190 -4.98 3.07 10.63
N VAL A 191 -4.85 1.75 10.73
CA VAL A 191 -3.94 0.94 9.93
C VAL A 191 -4.74 -0.03 9.08
N LEU A 192 -4.61 0.09 7.77
CA LEU A 192 -5.00 -0.91 6.79
C LEU A 192 -3.76 -1.74 6.47
N LEU A 193 -3.80 -3.02 6.81
CA LEU A 193 -2.70 -3.97 6.63
C LEU A 193 -3.11 -5.01 5.59
N ASP A 194 -2.23 -5.31 4.64
CA ASP A 194 -2.44 -6.45 3.73
C ASP A 194 -2.69 -7.73 4.53
N GLN A 195 -3.67 -8.53 4.08
CA GLN A 195 -4.06 -9.76 4.76
C GLN A 195 -2.89 -10.73 4.97
N GLY A 196 -1.93 -10.78 4.04
CA GLY A 196 -0.73 -11.62 4.15
C GLY A 196 0.20 -11.19 5.28
N GLY A 197 0.18 -9.91 5.67
CA GLY A 197 0.97 -9.35 6.77
C GLY A 197 0.36 -9.52 8.15
N VAL A 198 -0.94 -9.79 8.26
CA VAL A 198 -1.69 -9.80 9.55
C VAL A 198 -1.13 -10.80 10.54
N LYS A 199 -0.79 -12.02 10.09
CA LYS A 199 -0.27 -13.07 10.97
C LYS A 199 1.04 -12.64 11.66
N LEU A 200 1.98 -12.10 10.89
CA LEU A 200 3.27 -11.65 11.42
C LEU A 200 3.13 -10.44 12.35
N PHE A 201 2.18 -9.55 12.05
CA PHE A 201 1.85 -8.43 12.92
C PHE A 201 1.29 -8.92 14.26
N GLN A 202 0.38 -9.90 14.26
CA GLN A 202 -0.15 -10.49 15.49
C GLN A 202 0.97 -11.14 16.33
N GLU A 203 1.86 -11.91 15.70
CA GLU A 203 3.02 -12.51 16.37
C GLU A 203 3.92 -11.45 17.03
N MET A 204 4.13 -10.31 16.35
CA MET A 204 4.86 -9.18 16.92
C MET A 204 4.14 -8.60 18.15
N CYS A 205 2.82 -8.38 18.05
CA CYS A 205 2.00 -7.88 19.14
C CYS A 205 1.99 -8.83 20.35
N ASP A 206 1.91 -10.14 20.13
CA ASP A 206 1.92 -11.16 21.17
C ASP A 206 3.28 -11.19 21.88
N LYS A 207 4.38 -11.09 21.12
CA LYS A 207 5.76 -11.06 21.64
C LYS A 207 6.00 -9.89 22.60
N ILE A 208 5.40 -8.74 22.34
CA ILE A 208 5.52 -7.54 23.18
C ILE A 208 4.30 -7.32 24.10
N GLN A 209 3.41 -8.31 24.19
CA GLN A 209 2.24 -8.33 25.09
C GLN A 209 1.28 -7.15 24.90
N ILE A 210 0.89 -6.86 23.66
CA ILE A 210 -0.14 -5.86 23.36
C ILE A 210 -1.51 -6.36 23.81
N SER A 211 -2.25 -5.50 24.51
CA SER A 211 -3.61 -5.75 24.96
C SER A 211 -4.57 -4.72 24.35
N ASP A 212 -5.87 -5.01 24.39
CA ASP A 212 -6.92 -4.09 23.93
C ASP A 212 -6.83 -2.71 24.60
N SER A 213 -6.31 -2.65 25.84
CA SER A 213 -6.12 -1.40 26.56
C SER A 213 -5.13 -0.44 25.88
N HIS A 214 -4.16 -0.98 25.14
CA HIS A 214 -3.17 -0.22 24.38
C HIS A 214 -3.70 0.30 23.04
N LEU A 215 -4.83 -0.26 22.57
CA LEU A 215 -5.39 -0.02 21.24
C LEU A 215 -6.68 0.81 21.26
N LYS A 216 -6.96 1.53 22.35
CA LYS A 216 -8.17 2.36 22.50
C LYS A 216 -8.35 3.39 21.39
N ASN A 217 -7.25 3.95 20.90
CA ASN A 217 -7.21 4.95 19.82
C ASN A 217 -6.59 4.40 18.53
N ILE A 218 -6.44 3.09 18.40
CA ILE A 218 -5.79 2.44 17.25
C ILE A 218 -6.76 1.41 16.66
N SER A 219 -7.07 1.52 15.38
CA SER A 219 -7.87 0.55 14.61
C SER A 219 -6.99 -0.14 13.61
N ILE A 220 -6.80 -1.47 13.74
CA ILE A 220 -6.07 -2.28 12.77
C ILE A 220 -7.08 -3.13 11.99
N ARG A 221 -7.01 -3.06 10.67
CA ARG A 221 -7.94 -3.75 9.76
C ARG A 221 -7.16 -4.42 8.64
N SER A 222 -7.65 -5.56 8.17
CA SER A 222 -7.07 -6.29 7.05
C SER A 222 -7.72 -5.85 5.73
N VAL A 223 -6.91 -5.68 4.70
CA VAL A 223 -7.33 -5.44 3.32
C VAL A 223 -6.73 -6.50 2.40
N GLU A 224 -7.44 -6.83 1.33
CA GLU A 224 -7.01 -7.77 0.29
C GLU A 224 -7.08 -7.02 -1.06
N GLY A 225 -6.22 -7.36 -2.01
CA GLY A 225 -6.31 -6.82 -3.36
C GLY A 225 -7.44 -7.45 -4.17
N GLU A 226 -7.49 -7.10 -5.46
CA GLU A 226 -8.48 -7.64 -6.40
C GLU A 226 -8.54 -9.16 -6.38
N VAL A 227 -9.76 -9.71 -6.48
CA VAL A 227 -9.99 -11.14 -6.44
C VAL A 227 -10.05 -11.71 -7.84
N TYR A 228 -9.08 -12.57 -8.18
CA TYR A 228 -9.14 -13.35 -9.40
C TYR A 228 -10.10 -14.52 -9.22
N CYS A 229 -10.99 -14.74 -10.19
CA CYS A 229 -11.97 -15.83 -10.19
C CYS A 229 -11.79 -16.70 -11.43
N ALA A 230 -11.43 -17.97 -11.23
CA ALA A 230 -11.40 -18.95 -12.32
C ALA A 230 -12.81 -19.39 -12.72
N LYS A 231 -12.93 -19.98 -13.91
CA LYS A 231 -14.19 -20.55 -14.41
C LYS A 231 -14.78 -21.63 -13.50
N SER A 232 -13.94 -22.34 -12.75
CA SER A 232 -14.35 -23.34 -11.75
C SER A 232 -15.03 -22.72 -10.52
N GLY A 233 -14.95 -21.40 -10.35
CA GLY A 233 -15.35 -20.69 -9.13
C GLY A 233 -14.27 -20.62 -8.05
N ARG A 234 -13.10 -21.26 -8.24
CA ARG A 234 -11.92 -21.05 -7.36
C ARG A 234 -11.40 -19.63 -7.47
N LYS A 235 -10.89 -19.10 -6.36
CA LYS A 235 -10.48 -17.70 -6.26
C LYS A 235 -9.17 -17.54 -5.52
N PHE A 236 -8.43 -16.48 -5.80
CA PHE A 236 -7.36 -15.99 -4.93
C PHE A 236 -7.39 -14.45 -4.92
N ALA A 237 -6.93 -13.85 -3.83
CA ALA A 237 -6.83 -12.40 -3.73
C ALA A 237 -5.42 -11.91 -4.05
N GLY A 238 -5.33 -10.76 -4.73
CA GLY A 238 -4.06 -10.06 -4.92
C GLY A 238 -3.51 -9.47 -3.63
N GLN A 239 -2.22 -9.12 -3.63
CA GLN A 239 -1.58 -8.43 -2.51
C GLN A 239 -1.73 -6.92 -2.65
N ILE A 240 -1.98 -6.23 -1.54
CA ILE A 240 -1.86 -4.77 -1.48
C ILE A 240 -0.38 -4.41 -1.35
N ARG A 241 0.21 -3.93 -2.45
CA ARG A 241 1.62 -3.50 -2.48
C ARG A 241 1.81 -2.01 -2.21
N GLU A 242 0.72 -1.27 -2.20
CA GLU A 242 0.69 0.16 -1.92
C GLU A 242 1.05 0.42 -0.46
N LYS A 243 1.82 1.50 -0.25
CA LYS A 243 2.31 1.90 1.07
C LYS A 243 2.27 3.39 1.18
N PHE A 244 1.47 3.90 2.10
CA PHE A 244 1.45 5.32 2.41
C PHE A 244 0.97 5.63 3.82
N ILE A 245 1.32 6.83 4.28
CA ILE A 245 0.95 7.40 5.58
C ILE A 245 0.33 8.77 5.30
N ILE A 246 -0.90 9.00 5.75
CA ILE A 246 -1.53 10.33 5.75
C ILE A 246 -1.50 10.86 7.19
N SER A 247 -0.85 12.00 7.38
CA SER A 247 -0.77 12.67 8.69
C SER A 247 -1.64 13.93 8.69
N ASP A 248 -2.58 14.01 9.64
CA ASP A 248 -3.42 15.17 9.92
C ASP A 248 -4.19 15.73 8.71
N TRP A 249 -4.47 14.90 7.69
CA TRP A 249 -5.02 15.36 6.40
C TRP A 249 -4.23 16.55 5.83
N ARG A 250 -2.92 16.56 6.01
CA ARG A 250 -2.06 17.68 5.59
C ARG A 250 -1.01 17.26 4.58
N PHE A 251 -0.40 16.10 4.78
CA PHE A 251 0.55 15.55 3.85
C PHE A 251 0.54 14.03 3.86
N VAL A 252 1.01 13.45 2.75
CA VAL A 252 1.19 12.02 2.58
C VAL A 252 2.67 11.72 2.47
N LEU A 253 3.11 10.60 3.06
CA LEU A 253 4.36 9.93 2.71
C LEU A 253 4.02 8.61 2.01
N SER A 254 4.58 8.35 0.84
CA SER A 254 4.35 7.13 0.07
C SER A 254 5.65 6.65 -0.55
N GLY A 255 5.89 5.33 -0.62
CA GLY A 255 7.16 4.82 -1.14
C GLY A 255 7.34 3.31 -1.02
N SER A 256 8.58 2.85 -1.06
CA SER A 256 8.92 1.42 -1.00
C SER A 256 9.15 0.88 0.42
N TYR A 257 9.14 1.75 1.43
CA TYR A 257 9.48 1.39 2.81
C TYR A 257 8.33 0.66 3.51
N SER A 258 8.49 -0.65 3.73
CA SER A 258 7.63 -1.45 4.61
C SER A 258 8.05 -1.32 6.07
N PHE A 259 7.14 -1.53 7.02
CA PHE A 259 7.44 -1.44 8.46
C PHE A 259 8.11 -2.72 8.96
N THR A 260 9.31 -2.98 8.47
CA THR A 260 10.14 -4.12 8.85
C THR A 260 11.54 -3.66 9.24
N TRP A 261 12.21 -4.45 10.07
CA TRP A 261 13.59 -4.18 10.46
C TRP A 261 14.52 -4.08 9.24
N LEU A 262 14.33 -4.93 8.22
CA LEU A 262 15.16 -4.94 7.02
C LEU A 262 15.02 -3.65 6.19
N CYS A 263 13.81 -3.12 6.03
CA CYS A 263 13.60 -1.81 5.41
C CYS A 263 14.28 -0.69 6.20
N GLY A 264 14.30 -0.79 7.53
CA GLY A 264 14.96 0.15 8.43
C GLY A 264 16.47 0.06 8.53
N HIS A 265 17.13 -0.95 7.95
CA HIS A 265 18.57 -1.14 8.15
C HIS A 265 19.35 -1.59 6.92
N VAL A 266 18.75 -2.39 6.03
CA VAL A 266 19.47 -3.08 4.96
C VAL A 266 18.98 -2.65 3.57
N HIS A 267 17.67 -2.58 3.37
CA HIS A 267 17.12 -2.27 2.05
C HIS A 267 17.29 -0.79 1.69
N ARG A 268 17.51 -0.52 0.41
CA ARG A 268 17.49 0.84 -0.15
C ARG A 268 16.07 1.20 -0.55
N ASN A 269 15.54 2.26 0.06
CA ASN A 269 14.17 2.69 -0.17
C ASN A 269 14.07 4.07 -0.83
N ILE A 270 12.95 4.28 -1.53
CA ILE A 270 12.51 5.59 -2.03
C ILE A 270 11.29 6.04 -1.22
N LEU A 271 11.18 7.34 -0.99
CA LEU A 271 10.03 7.93 -0.31
C LEU A 271 9.63 9.24 -1.01
N SER A 272 8.34 9.45 -1.19
CA SER A 272 7.75 10.63 -1.80
C SER A 272 6.82 11.28 -0.80
N LYS A 273 6.92 12.60 -0.65
CA LYS A 273 6.02 13.42 0.16
C LYS A 273 5.11 14.23 -0.75
N PHE A 274 3.80 14.18 -0.48
CA PHE A 274 2.79 14.96 -1.17
C PHE A 274 2.07 15.89 -0.19
N THR A 275 1.75 17.12 -0.61
CA THR A 275 0.96 18.10 0.15
C THR A 275 -0.11 18.72 -0.73
N GLY A 276 -1.06 19.45 -0.14
CA GLY A 276 -2.14 20.13 -0.88
C GLY A 276 -3.10 19.14 -1.54
N GLN A 277 -3.75 19.54 -2.63
CA GLN A 277 -4.81 18.75 -3.29
C GLN A 277 -4.36 17.36 -3.76
N ALA A 278 -3.05 17.12 -3.95
CA ALA A 278 -2.56 15.77 -4.24
C ALA A 278 -2.90 14.73 -3.14
N VAL A 279 -3.13 15.17 -1.90
CA VAL A 279 -3.55 14.32 -0.78
C VAL A 279 -4.98 13.78 -0.97
N GLU A 280 -5.82 14.44 -1.77
CA GLU A 280 -7.20 14.04 -2.03
C GLU A 280 -7.31 12.65 -2.63
N LEU A 281 -6.46 12.33 -3.63
CA LEU A 281 -6.43 11.01 -4.27
C LEU A 281 -6.03 9.90 -3.28
N PHE A 282 -5.15 10.20 -2.32
CA PHE A 282 -4.78 9.23 -1.27
C PHE A 282 -5.90 9.05 -0.24
N ASP A 283 -6.65 10.09 0.07
CA ASP A 283 -7.85 9.99 0.93
C ASP A 283 -8.95 9.17 0.25
N GLU A 284 -9.20 9.39 -1.04
CA GLU A 284 -10.13 8.58 -1.83
C GLU A 284 -9.74 7.11 -1.86
N GLU A 285 -8.48 6.82 -2.16
CA GLU A 285 -7.94 5.45 -2.17
C GLU A 285 -8.06 4.79 -0.79
N PHE A 286 -7.69 5.51 0.27
CA PHE A 286 -7.85 5.01 1.62
C PHE A 286 -9.31 4.69 1.94
N ARG A 287 -10.26 5.57 1.60
CA ARG A 287 -11.70 5.32 1.84
C ARG A 287 -12.21 4.13 1.04
N HIS A 288 -11.74 3.96 -0.20
CA HIS A 288 -12.07 2.81 -1.04
C HIS A 288 -11.63 1.49 -0.37
N LEU A 289 -10.34 1.39 0.00
CA LEU A 289 -9.80 0.21 0.69
C LEU A 289 -10.41 0.01 2.09
N TYR A 290 -10.77 1.10 2.77
CA TYR A 290 -11.41 1.04 4.08
C TYR A 290 -12.79 0.38 4.00
N ALA A 291 -13.57 0.67 2.96
CA ALA A 291 -14.92 0.14 2.79
C ALA A 291 -14.95 -1.40 2.65
N SER A 292 -13.91 -2.00 2.04
CA SER A 292 -13.77 -3.45 1.90
C SER A 292 -12.97 -4.12 3.04
N SER A 293 -12.40 -3.33 3.96
CA SER A 293 -11.53 -3.82 5.02
C SER A 293 -12.28 -4.55 6.15
N LYS A 294 -11.65 -5.58 6.72
CA LYS A 294 -12.18 -6.36 7.85
C LYS A 294 -11.46 -6.01 9.16
N PRO A 295 -12.16 -5.86 10.29
CA PRO A 295 -11.52 -5.55 11.56
C PRO A 295 -10.60 -6.69 12.02
N VAL A 296 -9.40 -6.36 12.51
CA VAL A 296 -8.44 -7.34 13.06
C VAL A 296 -8.32 -7.15 14.57
N MET A 297 -7.87 -5.98 15.03
CA MET A 297 -7.72 -5.68 16.46
C MET A 297 -7.88 -4.19 16.76
N GLY A 298 -8.05 -3.87 18.05
CA GLY A 298 -8.21 -2.52 18.54
C GLY A 298 -9.61 -1.96 18.32
N LEU A 299 -9.68 -0.65 18.10
CA LEU A 299 -10.95 0.06 18.07
C LEU A 299 -11.81 -0.35 16.87
N LYS A 300 -12.91 -1.06 17.15
CA LYS A 300 -13.88 -1.50 16.15
C LYS A 300 -14.64 -0.34 15.51
N SER A 301 -14.74 0.80 16.24
CA SER A 301 -15.37 2.02 15.76
C SER A 301 -14.67 3.32 16.20
N PRO A 302 -13.70 3.86 15.44
CA PRO A 302 -13.24 5.26 15.49
C PRO A 302 -14.35 6.29 15.66
N ARG A 303 -14.55 6.80 16.86
CA ARG A 303 -15.22 8.09 17.05
C ARG A 303 -14.13 9.11 17.24
N LEU A 304 -13.95 10.03 16.29
CA LEU A 304 -13.20 11.25 16.56
C LEU A 304 -14.00 12.01 17.63
N VAL A 305 -13.51 11.97 18.87
CA VAL A 305 -14.06 12.80 19.93
C VAL A 305 -13.73 14.25 19.56
N ALA A 306 -14.76 15.10 19.45
CA ALA A 306 -14.58 16.51 19.17
C ALA A 306 -13.57 17.13 20.16
N PRO A 307 -12.71 18.07 19.74
CA PRO A 307 -11.79 18.73 20.65
C PRO A 307 -12.58 19.37 21.79
N VAL A 308 -12.21 19.06 23.04
CA VAL A 308 -12.73 19.79 24.20
C VAL A 308 -12.26 21.24 24.04
N PRO A 309 -13.16 22.24 23.97
CA PRO A 309 -12.75 23.63 23.88
C PRO A 309 -11.98 24.01 25.16
N PRO A 310 -10.83 24.68 25.06
CA PRO A 310 -10.13 25.17 26.24
C PRO A 310 -10.92 26.35 26.81
N GLY A 311 -11.58 26.15 27.96
CA GLY A 311 -12.13 27.26 28.74
C GLY A 311 -13.52 27.05 29.33
N ALA A 312 -13.69 26.02 30.16
CA ALA A 312 -14.67 26.07 31.25
C ALA A 312 -13.91 26.16 32.58
N ALA A 313 -13.19 27.26 32.76
CA ALA A 313 -12.66 27.66 34.05
C ALA A 313 -13.41 28.93 34.49
N LEU A 314 -13.83 28.92 35.75
CA LEU A 314 -14.68 29.90 36.38
C LEU A 314 -14.26 31.35 36.10
N ALA A 315 -15.26 32.18 35.81
CA ALA A 315 -15.13 33.62 35.73
C ALA A 315 -14.55 34.19 37.03
N ASN A 316 -13.41 34.88 36.94
CA ASN A 316 -13.10 36.03 37.79
C ASN A 316 -11.95 36.85 37.20
N GLY A 317 -12.12 38.17 37.20
CA GLY A 317 -11.02 39.13 37.10
C GLY A 317 -10.77 39.72 35.70
N ARG A 318 -11.53 40.77 35.37
CA ARG A 318 -11.12 41.79 34.38
C ARG A 318 -9.74 42.34 34.74
N LEU A 319 -8.89 42.59 33.75
CA LEU A 319 -8.20 43.87 33.54
C LEU A 319 -7.62 43.92 32.12
N SER A 320 -7.74 45.10 31.53
CA SER A 320 -7.53 45.49 30.14
C SER A 320 -6.14 46.08 29.89
N SER A 321 -5.52 45.81 28.73
CA SER A 321 -4.72 46.80 27.97
C SER A 321 -4.20 46.28 26.61
N SER A 322 -4.60 47.00 25.55
CA SER A 322 -3.86 47.43 24.34
C SER A 322 -3.08 46.46 23.43
N SER A 323 -3.60 46.37 22.19
CA SER A 323 -2.96 46.69 20.89
C SER A 323 -1.61 46.09 20.49
N GLY A 324 -1.62 45.39 19.35
CA GLY A 324 -0.41 45.08 18.57
C GLY A 324 -0.69 44.11 17.42
N SER A 325 -1.10 44.62 16.26
CA SER A 325 -1.14 43.88 15.00
C SER A 325 0.28 43.58 14.52
N ALA A 326 0.61 42.30 14.34
CA ALA A 326 1.67 41.86 13.44
C ALA A 326 1.36 40.45 12.96
N SER A 327 0.94 40.37 11.70
CA SER A 327 0.78 39.16 10.92
C SER A 327 2.15 38.60 10.54
N ASP A 328 2.48 37.40 10.99
CA ASP A 328 3.53 36.57 10.39
C ASP A 328 3.05 35.11 10.30
N ARG A 329 2.50 34.78 9.12
CA ARG A 329 2.25 33.39 8.72
C ARG A 329 3.54 32.82 8.14
N THR A 330 4.40 32.26 8.99
CA THR A 330 5.51 31.43 8.52
C THR A 330 5.06 29.97 8.52
N SER A 331 4.89 29.38 7.33
CA SER A 331 4.67 27.94 7.17
C SER A 331 5.94 27.19 7.59
N SER A 332 6.00 26.73 8.84
CA SER A 332 7.10 25.90 9.32
C SER A 332 7.02 24.53 8.64
N ASN A 333 7.95 24.26 7.72
CA ASN A 333 8.10 22.95 7.09
C ASN A 333 8.77 22.00 8.12
N PRO A 334 8.11 20.92 8.57
CA PRO A 334 8.61 20.08 9.67
C PRO A 334 9.87 19.25 9.31
N PHE A 335 10.35 19.32 8.08
CA PHE A 335 11.48 18.52 7.60
C PHE A 335 12.76 19.33 7.36
N SER A 336 12.77 20.64 7.65
CA SER A 336 13.96 21.48 7.51
C SER A 336 14.97 21.21 8.63
N GLY A 337 15.94 20.32 8.39
CA GLY A 337 17.14 20.19 9.22
C GLY A 337 18.16 21.27 8.84
N ARG A 338 18.53 22.12 9.80
CA ARG A 338 19.51 23.21 9.62
C ARG A 338 20.93 22.62 9.75
N SER A 339 21.54 22.24 8.63
CA SER A 339 22.97 21.88 8.59
C SER A 339 23.81 23.15 8.43
N GLY A 340 24.22 23.74 9.56
CA GLY A 340 25.24 24.79 9.58
C GLY A 340 26.63 24.16 9.52
N GLY A 341 27.28 24.20 8.36
CA GLY A 341 28.67 23.80 8.18
C GLY A 341 29.39 24.82 7.30
N SER A 342 30.05 25.78 7.93
CA SER A 342 30.90 26.79 7.30
C SER A 342 32.21 26.18 6.81
N HIS A 343 32.50 26.25 5.51
CA HIS A 343 33.83 26.00 4.95
C HIS A 343 34.35 27.27 4.21
N PRO A 344 35.59 27.72 4.46
CA PRO A 344 36.23 28.80 3.71
C PRO A 344 36.89 28.27 2.42
N PRO A 345 37.20 29.13 1.42
CA PRO A 345 37.65 28.71 0.10
C PRO A 345 39.14 28.31 0.07
N PRO A 346 39.58 27.46 -0.88
CA PRO A 346 40.96 26.97 -0.92
C PRO A 346 41.92 27.97 -1.58
N LYS A 347 43.10 28.13 -0.97
CA LYS A 347 44.25 28.86 -1.53
C LYS A 347 45.01 27.98 -2.53
N SER A 348 45.35 28.56 -3.68
CA SER A 348 46.19 28.00 -4.74
C SER A 348 47.65 27.80 -4.27
N LYS A 349 48.22 26.63 -4.52
CA LYS A 349 49.67 26.38 -4.43
C LYS A 349 50.22 26.03 -5.81
N GLN A 350 51.03 26.93 -6.35
CA GLN A 350 51.90 26.70 -7.52
C GLN A 350 53.03 25.73 -7.14
N ASN A 351 53.17 24.63 -7.88
CA ASN A 351 54.36 23.79 -7.87
C ASN A 351 55.39 24.34 -8.88
N LYS A 352 56.57 24.73 -8.40
CA LYS A 352 57.76 25.03 -9.23
C LYS A 352 58.52 23.73 -9.52
N THR A 353 58.58 23.34 -10.78
CA THR A 353 59.49 22.32 -11.32
C THR A 353 60.92 22.90 -11.43
N LYS A 354 61.90 22.24 -10.82
CA LYS A 354 63.34 22.56 -10.94
C LYS A 354 63.93 21.84 -12.15
N THR A 355 64.43 22.61 -13.12
CA THR A 355 65.22 22.14 -14.26
C THR A 355 66.67 21.89 -13.83
N LYS A 356 67.18 20.67 -14.03
CA LYS A 356 68.59 20.31 -13.79
C LYS A 356 69.33 20.39 -15.14
N LYS A 357 70.27 21.33 -15.28
CA LYS A 357 71.09 21.53 -16.47
C LYS A 357 72.41 20.75 -16.29
N GLN A 358 72.71 19.83 -17.20
CA GLN A 358 74.04 19.24 -17.38
C GLN A 358 74.94 20.22 -18.14
N ARG A 359 76.22 20.35 -17.77
CA ARG A 359 77.38 20.02 -18.62
C ARG A 359 78.74 20.47 -18.03
N PHE A 360 79.70 19.54 -18.14
CA PHE A 360 81.15 19.63 -18.36
C PHE A 360 82.08 20.33 -17.36
N GLY A 361 83.10 19.58 -16.93
CA GLY A 361 84.46 19.80 -17.46
C GLY A 361 85.55 20.08 -16.43
N SER A 362 86.47 19.11 -16.32
CA SER A 362 87.81 19.11 -15.71
C SER A 362 87.92 19.06 -14.18
#